data_AF-A0A7S1JAQ5-F1
#
_entry.id   AF-A0A7S1JAQ5-F1
#
_cell.length_a   1.000
_cell.length_b   1.000
_cell.length_c   1.000
_cell.angle_alpha   90.00
_cell.angle_beta   90.00
_cell.angle_gamma   90.00
#
_symmetry.space_group_name_H-M   'P 1'
#
loop_
_entity.id
_entity.type
_entity.pdbx_description
1 polymer ?
#
loop_
_entity_poly.entity_id
_entity_poly.type
_entity_poly.pdbx_seq_one_letter_code
_entity_poly.pdbx_strand_id
1 'polypeptide(L)'
;SRFIARMSHEIRTPLSGLLGFLDLLGKSTLSDDQKEMYTSMHSAGLLLKAVVNDILDSAKLQDGMVKLDFHPAELRHTVDAVVSIFRQLIHSKGLYCEVEVC
;
A
#
# COMPACT_ATOMS: atom_id res chain seq x y z
N SER A 1 -3.95 -21.50 -7.61
CA SER A 1 -3.55 -22.55 -6.66
C SER A 1 -4.04 -22.26 -5.24
N ARG A 2 -4.58 -23.27 -4.53
CA ARG A 2 -4.92 -23.22 -3.08
C ARG A 2 -3.71 -22.89 -2.19
N PHE A 3 -2.50 -23.14 -2.68
CA PHE A 3 -1.24 -22.86 -1.99
C PHE A 3 -1.00 -21.36 -1.77
N ILE A 4 -1.13 -20.55 -2.82
CA ILE A 4 -0.92 -19.08 -2.75
C ILE A 4 -1.96 -18.42 -1.85
N ALA A 5 -3.23 -18.84 -1.96
CA ALA A 5 -4.30 -18.32 -1.09
C ALA A 5 -4.04 -18.61 0.40
N ARG A 6 -3.57 -19.83 0.71
CA ARG A 6 -3.24 -20.23 2.09
C ARG A 6 -2.00 -19.49 2.61
N MET A 7 -0.93 -19.41 1.82
CA MET A 7 0.27 -18.64 2.16
C MET A 7 -0.02 -17.15 2.35
N SER A 8 -0.93 -16.57 1.57
CA SER A 8 -1.34 -15.17 1.74
C SER A 8 -1.86 -14.89 3.14
N HIS A 9 -2.73 -15.77 3.68
CA HIS A 9 -3.25 -15.63 5.03
C HIS A 9 -2.19 -15.87 6.11
N GLU A 10 -1.34 -16.88 5.92
CA GLU A 10 -0.28 -17.25 6.86
C GLU A 10 0.83 -16.19 6.95
N ILE A 11 1.08 -15.42 5.88
CA ILE A 11 2.05 -14.30 5.88
C ILE A 11 1.39 -13.00 6.38
N ARG A 12 0.15 -12.72 5.99
CA ARG A 12 -0.53 -11.47 6.35
C ARG A 12 -0.75 -11.33 7.85
N THR A 13 -1.07 -12.43 8.53
CA THR A 13 -1.37 -12.45 9.97
C THR A 13 -0.18 -11.97 10.82
N PRO A 14 1.02 -12.58 10.74
CA PRO A 14 2.18 -12.13 11.53
C PRO A 14 2.62 -10.71 11.17
N LEU A 15 2.55 -10.32 9.88
CA LEU A 15 2.93 -8.97 9.45
C LEU A 15 1.97 -7.90 9.95
N SER A 16 0.66 -8.18 9.94
CA SER A 16 -0.35 -7.27 10.50
C SER A 16 -0.21 -7.17 12.02
N GLY A 17 0.17 -8.27 12.70
CA GLY A 17 0.51 -8.25 14.12
C GLY A 17 1.72 -7.37 14.42
N LEU A 18 2.82 -7.53 13.66
CA LEU A 18 4.03 -6.69 13.77
C LEU A 18 3.69 -5.19 13.63
N LEU A 19 2.97 -4.83 12.57
CA LEU A 19 2.58 -3.43 12.34
C LEU A 19 1.65 -2.92 13.44
N GLY A 20 0.72 -3.74 13.92
CA GLY A 20 -0.14 -3.39 15.05
C GLY A 20 0.64 -3.12 16.34
N PHE A 21 1.68 -3.92 16.64
CA PHE A 21 2.55 -3.67 17.78
C PHE A 21 3.40 -2.41 17.60
N LEU A 22 3.89 -2.15 16.40
CA LEU A 22 4.59 -0.89 16.09
C LEU A 22 3.64 0.30 16.24
N ASP A 23 2.39 0.22 15.77
CA ASP A 23 1.40 1.28 15.94
C ASP A 23 1.06 1.53 17.42
N LEU A 24 1.05 0.50 18.27
CA LEU A 24 0.90 0.64 19.71
C LEU A 24 2.13 1.29 20.35
N LEU A 25 3.34 0.87 19.93
CA LEU A 25 4.60 1.46 20.39
C LEU A 25 4.70 2.94 20.00
N GLY A 26 4.26 3.32 18.81
CA GLY A 26 4.24 4.71 18.35
C GLY A 26 3.29 5.62 19.15
N LYS A 27 2.38 5.05 19.96
CA LYS A 27 1.48 5.79 20.86
C LYS A 27 2.05 5.94 22.28
N SER A 28 3.17 5.31 22.61
CA SER A 28 3.81 5.45 23.92
C SER A 28 4.79 6.63 23.94
N THR A 29 5.30 6.96 25.12
CA THR A 29 6.38 7.94 25.26
C THR A 29 7.70 7.31 24.82
N LEU A 30 8.28 7.82 23.74
CA LEU A 30 9.57 7.40 23.20
C LEU A 30 10.61 8.51 23.39
N SER A 31 11.86 8.14 23.69
CA SER A 31 12.98 9.06 23.56
C SER A 31 13.24 9.42 22.09
N ASP A 32 14.05 10.44 21.83
CA ASP A 32 14.37 10.86 20.45
C ASP A 32 15.03 9.72 19.64
N ASP A 33 16.02 9.03 20.23
CA ASP A 33 16.66 7.85 19.60
C ASP A 33 15.65 6.73 19.32
N GLN A 34 14.74 6.45 20.27
CA GLN A 34 13.70 5.44 20.10
C GLN A 34 12.70 5.82 19.01
N LYS A 35 12.42 7.11 18.84
CA LYS A 35 11.53 7.63 17.81
C LYS A 35 12.12 7.48 16.41
N GLU A 36 13.42 7.71 16.26
CA GLU A 36 14.13 7.47 14.99
C GLU A 36 14.16 5.98 14.63
N MET A 37 14.46 5.12 15.61
CA MET A 37 14.38 3.66 15.44
C MET A 37 12.95 3.22 15.08
N TYR A 38 11.94 3.71 15.79
CA TYR A 38 10.53 3.42 15.53
C TYR A 38 10.15 3.81 14.10
N THR A 39 10.50 5.02 13.67
CA THR A 39 10.19 5.52 12.32
C THR A 39 10.81 4.62 11.24
N SER A 40 12.06 4.19 11.45
CA SER A 40 12.75 3.28 10.54
C SER A 40 12.09 1.89 10.50
N MET A 41 11.78 1.31 11.66
CA MET A 41 11.10 0.01 11.76
C MET A 41 9.71 0.03 11.14
N HIS A 42 8.94 1.08 11.39
CA HIS A 42 7.58 1.25 10.86
C HIS A 42 7.60 1.37 9.33
N SER A 43 8.48 2.22 8.81
CA SER A 43 8.68 2.37 7.36
C SER A 43 9.10 1.06 6.69
N ALA A 44 10.04 0.33 7.30
CA ALA A 44 10.47 -0.98 6.80
C ALA A 44 9.34 -2.02 6.83
N GLY A 45 8.50 -2.03 7.88
CA GLY A 45 7.34 -2.91 7.98
C GLY A 45 6.28 -2.62 6.91
N LEU A 46 6.00 -1.35 6.63
CA LEU A 46 5.08 -0.94 5.56
C LEU A 46 5.62 -1.32 4.18
N LEU A 47 6.91 -1.13 3.94
CA LEU A 47 7.56 -1.53 2.69
C LEU A 47 7.49 -3.05 2.50
N LEU A 48 7.81 -3.84 3.54
CA LEU A 48 7.71 -5.29 3.49
C LEU A 48 6.27 -5.75 3.19
N LYS A 49 5.27 -5.08 3.76
CA LYS A 49 3.86 -5.34 3.47
C LYS A 49 3.51 -5.09 2.01
N ALA A 50 4.01 -4.01 1.43
CA ALA A 50 3.82 -3.73 0.00
C ALA A 50 4.45 -4.83 -0.86
N VAL A 51 5.72 -5.16 -0.64
CA VAL A 51 6.44 -6.20 -1.39
C VAL A 51 5.74 -7.57 -1.30
N VAL A 52 5.29 -7.95 -0.10
CA VAL A 52 4.55 -9.21 0.09
C VAL A 52 3.24 -9.21 -0.71
N ASN A 53 2.50 -8.10 -0.70
CA ASN A 53 1.26 -7.99 -1.47
C ASN A 53 1.54 -8.12 -2.98
N ASP A 54 2.58 -7.45 -3.49
CA ASP A 54 2.94 -7.48 -4.90
C ASP A 54 3.32 -8.90 -5.36
N ILE A 55 4.09 -9.64 -4.54
CA ILE A 55 4.45 -11.04 -4.82
C ILE A 55 3.19 -11.91 -4.87
N LEU A 56 2.28 -11.74 -3.91
CA LEU A 56 1.04 -12.53 -3.84
C LEU A 56 0.10 -12.21 -5.00
N ASP A 57 -0.01 -10.95 -5.41
CA ASP A 57 -0.87 -10.54 -6.52
C ASP A 57 -0.30 -10.99 -7.87
N SER A 58 1.02 -10.92 -8.05
CA SER A 58 1.71 -11.52 -9.20
C SER A 58 1.46 -13.03 -9.30
N ALA A 59 1.55 -13.75 -8.17
CA ALA A 59 1.26 -15.18 -8.13
C ALA A 59 -0.22 -15.50 -8.46
N LYS A 60 -1.18 -14.67 -8.01
CA LYS A 60 -2.60 -14.83 -8.39
C LYS A 60 -2.82 -14.62 -9.89
N LEU A 61 -2.15 -13.63 -10.49
CA LEU A 61 -2.22 -13.34 -11.91
C LEU A 61 -1.71 -14.51 -12.74
N GLN A 62 -0.53 -15.05 -12.39
CA GLN A 62 0.09 -16.18 -13.10
C GLN A 62 -0.74 -17.46 -13.03
N ASP A 63 -1.39 -17.72 -11.89
CA ASP A 63 -2.27 -18.87 -11.69
C ASP A 63 -3.67 -18.71 -12.33
N GLY A 64 -3.93 -17.60 -13.04
CA GLY A 64 -5.24 -17.31 -13.63
C GLY A 64 -6.35 -17.14 -12.59
N MET A 65 -6.00 -16.85 -11.34
CA MET A 65 -6.97 -16.69 -10.23
C MET A 65 -7.63 -15.32 -10.20
N VAL A 66 -7.17 -14.39 -11.04
CA VAL A 66 -7.79 -13.06 -11.18
C VAL A 66 -8.90 -13.15 -12.23
N LYS A 67 -10.13 -12.84 -11.81
CA LYS A 67 -11.24 -12.61 -12.74
C LYS A 67 -11.37 -11.12 -12.96
N LEU A 68 -11.39 -10.71 -14.24
CA LEU A 68 -11.72 -9.34 -14.60
C LEU A 68 -13.21 -9.12 -14.30
N ASP A 69 -13.48 -8.10 -13.50
CA ASP A 69 -14.82 -7.62 -13.24
C ASP A 69 -15.12 -6.49 -14.22
N PHE A 70 -15.99 -6.75 -15.19
CA PHE A 70 -16.33 -5.80 -16.23
C PHE A 70 -17.60 -5.04 -15.83
N HIS A 71 -17.45 -3.75 -15.53
CA HIS A 71 -18.54 -2.85 -15.27
C HIS A 71 -18.24 -1.47 -15.89
N PRO A 72 -19.26 -0.66 -16.20
CA PRO A 72 -19.04 0.74 -16.56
C PRO A 72 -18.21 1.44 -15.48
N ALA A 73 -17.25 2.25 -15.92
CA ALA A 73 -16.39 3.03 -15.05
C ALA A 73 -16.43 4.49 -15.48
N GLU A 74 -16.59 5.39 -14.50
CA GLU A 74 -16.46 6.84 -14.67
C GLU A 74 -14.97 7.20 -14.76
N LEU A 75 -14.35 6.97 -15.93
CA LEU A 75 -12.91 7.17 -16.12
C LEU A 75 -12.43 8.54 -15.65
N ARG A 76 -13.18 9.60 -15.97
CA ARG A 76 -12.84 10.96 -15.55
C ARG A 76 -12.79 11.09 -14.03
N HIS A 77 -13.80 10.58 -13.34
CA HIS A 77 -13.84 10.61 -11.88
C HIS A 77 -12.68 9.83 -11.25
N THR A 78 -12.36 8.66 -11.79
CA THR A 78 -11.21 7.86 -11.33
C THR A 78 -9.89 8.61 -11.52
N VAL A 79 -9.67 9.21 -12.69
CA VAL A 79 -8.44 9.96 -12.95
C VAL A 79 -8.34 11.20 -12.06
N ASP A 80 -9.43 11.96 -11.90
CA ASP A 80 -9.47 13.13 -11.02
C ASP A 80 -9.16 12.77 -9.56
N ALA A 81 -9.68 11.64 -9.07
CA ALA A 81 -9.39 11.13 -7.74
C ALA A 81 -7.88 10.86 -7.57
N VAL A 82 -7.24 10.21 -8.55
CA VAL A 82 -5.79 9.96 -8.52
C VAL A 82 -5.01 11.27 -8.53
N VAL A 83 -5.34 12.21 -9.42
CA VAL A 83 -4.67 13.52 -9.52
C VAL A 83 -4.80 14.30 -8.20
N SER A 84 -5.95 14.20 -7.52
CA SER A 84 -6.18 14.88 -6.24
C SER A 84 -5.17 14.46 -5.15
N ILE A 85 -4.74 13.19 -5.15
CA ILE A 85 -3.74 12.67 -4.21
C ILE A 85 -2.39 13.37 -4.41
N PHE A 86 -2.03 13.65 -5.66
CA PHE A 86 -0.74 14.25 -6.01
C PHE A 86 -0.76 15.78 -6.04
N ARG A 87 -1.93 16.42 -5.99
CA ARG A 87 -2.09 17.88 -6.14
C ARG A 87 -1.18 18.67 -5.20
N GLN A 88 -1.13 18.27 -3.94
CA GLN A 88 -0.30 18.94 -2.93
C GLN A 88 1.20 18.77 -3.20
N LEU A 89 1.63 17.61 -3.69
CA LEU A 89 3.01 17.34 -4.07
C LEU A 89 3.42 18.10 -5.33
N ILE A 90 2.53 18.20 -6.31
CA ILE A 90 2.72 18.97 -7.54
C ILE A 90 2.91 20.45 -7.20
N HIS A 91 2.01 20.99 -6.36
CA HIS A 91 2.08 22.38 -5.91
C HIS A 91 3.33 22.67 -5.09
N SER A 92 3.73 21.80 -4.15
CA SER A 92 4.93 22.01 -3.33
C SER A 92 6.22 22.00 -4.14
N LYS A 93 6.22 21.37 -5.32
CA LYS A 93 7.33 21.37 -6.28
C LYS A 93 7.25 22.48 -7.33
N GLY A 94 6.21 23.32 -7.30
CA GLY A 94 5.99 24.37 -8.31
C GLY A 94 5.72 23.83 -9.71
N LEU A 95 5.21 22.59 -9.81
CA LEU A 95 4.89 21.94 -11.07
C LEU A 95 3.41 22.16 -11.43
N TYR A 96 3.06 21.90 -12.68
CA TYR A 96 1.68 21.81 -13.14
C TYR A 96 1.41 20.41 -13.71
N CYS A 97 0.16 19.97 -13.64
CA CYS A 97 -0.30 18.71 -14.20
C CYS A 97 -1.58 18.96 -14.99
N GLU A 98 -1.57 18.54 -16.24
CA GLU A 98 -2.71 18.56 -17.14
C GLU A 98 -3.15 17.13 -17.39
N VAL A 99 -4.47 16.92 -17.42
CA VAL A 99 -5.07 15.62 -17.62
C VAL A 99 -6.09 15.71 -18.74
N GLU A 100 -5.86 14.92 -19.78
CA GLU A 100 -6.79 14.72 -20.87
C GLU A 100 -7.35 13.29 -20.78
N VAL A 101 -8.66 13.20 -20.64
CA VAL A 101 -9.39 11.92 -20.71
C VAL A 101 -10.30 12.05 -21.93
N CYS A 102 -10.20 11.13 -22.87
CA CYS A 102 -11.05 11.09 -24.07
C CYS A 102 -12.46 10.58 -23.74
#